data_AF-A0A937L090-F1
#
_entry.id   AF-A0A937L090-F1
#
_cell.length_a   1.000
_cell.length_b   1.000
_cell.length_c   1.000
_cell.angle_alpha   90.00
_cell.angle_beta   90.00
_cell.angle_gamma   90.00
#
_symmetry.space_group_name_H-M   'P 1'
#
loop_
_entity.id
_entity.type
_entity.pdbx_description
1 polymer ?
#
loop_
_entity_poly.entity_id
_entity_poly.type
_entity_poly.pdbx_seq_one_letter_code
_entity_poly.pdbx_strand_id
1 'polypeptide(L)'
;MRSSLRDSLRSSRRSSLPTSQAIDSHPPKPLSCSQTGLSVDCLRDSLIIRSQISRPAALPLSRLISIKLKAKHTEVSRGVATLTFWRRWLLIPFLRFAGTALGGRIFVNFLTPVDRWLLRQTAGKYSLSGLGAPTLLLTTRGRKTGRPRSSPLLYLQDQHARETLYVVASKGGDPNYPDWYLNLQQHPVAEILAPTLRGTIHSQDLEEPARSMVWQRFTEFHPGFERYAQRIDRDIPIVALTRIDR
;
A
#
# COMPACT_ATOMS: atom_id res chain seq x y z
N MET A 1 60.60 -5.18 -30.10
CA MET A 1 60.55 -3.89 -30.84
C MET A 1 59.35 -3.13 -30.31
N ARG A 2 59.46 -1.92 -29.72
CA ARG A 2 59.62 -0.61 -30.40
C ARG A 2 58.63 -0.45 -31.56
N SER A 3 57.85 0.63 -31.71
CA SER A 3 57.60 1.88 -30.95
C SER A 3 56.58 2.71 -31.77
N SER A 4 56.30 3.98 -31.40
CA SER A 4 55.66 5.03 -32.25
C SER A 4 54.13 5.00 -32.35
N LEU A 5 53.36 6.09 -32.32
CA LEU A 5 53.49 7.51 -31.92
C LEU A 5 52.02 7.95 -31.63
N ARG A 6 51.64 8.54 -30.49
CA ARG A 6 51.78 9.96 -30.07
C ARG A 6 51.25 11.00 -31.07
N ASP A 7 50.48 11.93 -30.52
CA ASP A 7 50.13 13.28 -31.00
C ASP A 7 49.11 13.47 -32.15
N SER A 8 47.90 13.87 -31.77
CA SER A 8 47.42 15.21 -32.17
C SER A 8 46.49 15.81 -31.11
N LEU A 9 46.72 17.08 -30.75
CA LEU A 9 46.00 17.87 -29.75
C LEU A 9 45.30 19.05 -30.44
N ARG A 10 44.34 19.69 -29.71
CA ARG A 10 43.94 21.11 -29.88
C ARG A 10 43.06 21.36 -31.13
N SER A 11 41.86 21.95 -31.08
CA SER A 11 41.27 23.07 -30.33
C SER A 11 39.71 22.94 -30.38
N SER A 12 38.79 23.77 -29.85
CA SER A 12 38.75 25.15 -29.34
C SER A 12 37.44 25.26 -28.49
N ARG A 13 37.41 25.63 -27.20
CA ARG A 13 37.53 26.97 -26.54
C ARG A 13 36.24 27.83 -26.55
N ARG A 14 35.61 27.98 -25.36
CA ARG A 14 34.66 29.06 -24.91
C ARG A 14 33.34 29.16 -25.72
N SER A 15 32.24 29.82 -25.32
CA SER A 15 31.84 30.68 -24.18
C SER A 15 30.29 30.54 -23.99
N SER A 16 29.55 31.07 -23.01
CA SER A 16 29.81 31.87 -21.79
C SER A 16 28.52 31.91 -20.92
N LEU A 17 28.65 32.17 -19.61
CA LEU A 17 27.54 32.58 -18.72
C LEU A 17 27.30 34.10 -18.79
N PRO A 18 26.05 34.55 -18.66
CA PRO A 18 25.65 35.62 -17.72
C PRO A 18 24.30 35.32 -17.04
N THR A 19 23.77 36.03 -16.03
CA THR A 19 24.32 36.94 -14.99
C THR A 19 23.25 37.07 -13.90
N SER A 20 23.66 37.32 -12.65
CA SER A 20 22.79 37.55 -11.47
C SER A 20 22.01 38.87 -11.51
N GLN A 21 20.73 38.84 -11.09
CA GLN A 21 20.00 39.94 -10.41
C GLN A 21 19.05 39.29 -9.37
N ALA A 22 19.24 39.51 -8.06
CA ALA A 22 18.61 40.57 -7.24
C ALA A 22 17.07 40.41 -7.20
N ILE A 23 16.49 39.74 -6.20
CA ILE A 23 16.12 40.29 -4.88
C ILE A 23 15.51 41.68 -4.99
N ASP A 24 14.19 41.75 -4.83
CA ASP A 24 13.52 42.94 -4.33
C ASP A 24 12.38 42.54 -3.38
N SER A 25 12.29 43.20 -2.23
CA SER A 25 11.42 42.78 -1.12
C SER A 25 10.80 43.99 -0.42
N HIS A 26 9.51 44.23 -0.67
CA HIS A 26 8.73 45.24 0.06
C HIS A 26 7.31 44.75 0.41
N PRO A 27 6.88 44.90 1.68
CA PRO A 27 5.52 44.56 2.11
C PRO A 27 4.55 45.74 1.92
N PRO A 28 3.26 45.50 1.66
CA PRO A 28 2.26 46.56 1.60
C PRO A 28 1.89 47.09 3.01
N LYS A 29 1.79 48.42 3.14
CA LYS A 29 1.20 49.09 4.32
C LYS A 29 -0.34 49.14 4.21
N PRO A 30 -1.08 49.13 5.33
CA PRO A 30 -2.53 49.28 5.33
C PRO A 30 -2.98 50.74 5.32
N LEU A 31 -3.99 51.06 4.52
CA LEU A 31 -4.84 52.25 4.64
C LEU A 31 -6.29 51.75 4.47
N SER A 32 -7.08 51.74 5.53
CA SER A 32 -7.85 52.87 6.06
C SER A 32 -9.18 53.03 5.32
N CYS A 33 -10.27 52.65 5.99
CA CYS A 33 -11.63 52.63 5.45
C CYS A 33 -12.35 53.94 5.75
N SER A 34 -12.66 54.73 4.72
CA SER A 34 -13.58 55.89 4.77
C SER A 34 -13.87 56.39 3.35
N GLN A 35 -15.07 56.87 2.98
CA GLN A 35 -16.38 56.90 3.65
C GLN A 35 -17.43 57.32 2.60
N THR A 36 -18.54 56.57 2.50
CA THR A 36 -19.89 57.03 2.10
C THR A 36 -20.85 55.87 2.39
N GLY A 37 -21.89 55.97 3.22
CA GLY A 37 -22.31 56.97 4.20
C GLY A 37 -23.39 56.35 5.12
N LEU A 38 -23.96 57.15 6.04
CA LEU A 38 -24.93 56.79 7.11
C LEU A 38 -24.33 56.12 8.37
N SER A 39 -24.78 56.40 9.61
CA SER A 39 -25.25 57.66 10.21
C SER A 39 -25.35 57.50 11.75
N VAL A 40 -24.57 58.28 12.49
CA VAL A 40 -24.86 58.88 13.83
C VAL A 40 -25.29 57.96 14.99
N ASP A 41 -24.38 57.89 15.99
CA ASP A 41 -24.58 57.42 17.36
C ASP A 41 -25.58 58.25 18.22
N CYS A 42 -25.74 57.76 19.46
CA CYS A 42 -25.74 58.55 20.70
C CYS A 42 -27.10 58.81 21.37
N LEU A 43 -27.01 59.07 22.69
CA LEU A 43 -28.08 59.30 23.68
C LEU A 43 -28.84 58.02 24.14
N ARG A 44 -29.18 57.83 25.42
CA ARG A 44 -28.88 58.63 26.63
C ARG A 44 -29.16 57.81 27.91
N ASP A 45 -28.45 58.21 28.97
CA ASP A 45 -28.72 57.99 30.40
C ASP A 45 -30.13 57.51 30.81
N SER A 46 -30.19 56.47 31.63
CA SER A 46 -31.23 56.31 32.67
C SER A 46 -30.84 55.22 33.68
N LEU A 47 -30.04 55.63 34.66
CA LEU A 47 -29.85 54.85 35.89
C LEU A 47 -31.05 55.04 36.85
N ILE A 48 -31.27 54.02 37.69
CA ILE A 48 -32.08 53.98 38.92
C ILE A 48 -33.63 54.08 38.81
N ILE A 49 -34.35 53.01 39.20
CA ILE A 49 -35.20 52.90 40.42
C ILE A 49 -36.17 51.70 40.34
N ARG A 50 -36.32 50.95 41.45
CA ARG A 50 -37.30 49.86 41.74
C ARG A 50 -37.14 48.55 40.92
N SER A 51 -37.43 47.36 41.46
CA SER A 51 -37.77 46.99 42.85
C SER A 51 -37.66 45.47 43.11
N GLN A 52 -37.17 45.13 44.30
CA GLN A 52 -37.64 44.03 45.18
C GLN A 52 -37.50 42.52 44.82
N ILE A 53 -36.98 41.82 45.84
CA ILE A 53 -37.39 40.50 46.36
C ILE A 53 -37.03 39.25 45.53
N SER A 54 -35.88 38.69 45.92
CA SER A 54 -35.69 37.29 46.36
C SER A 54 -36.36 36.13 45.61
N ARG A 55 -35.54 35.29 44.95
CA ARG A 55 -35.66 33.81 44.91
C ARG A 55 -34.32 33.16 44.48
N PRO A 56 -34.13 31.84 44.65
CA PRO A 56 -32.92 31.28 45.25
C PRO A 56 -31.72 31.13 44.33
N ALA A 57 -30.55 30.94 44.95
CA ALA A 57 -29.27 30.72 44.29
C ALA A 57 -29.31 29.55 43.28
N ALA A 58 -29.32 29.89 41.99
CA ALA A 58 -28.99 28.94 40.93
C ALA A 58 -27.55 28.46 41.13
N LEU A 59 -27.35 27.14 41.20
CA LEU A 59 -26.01 26.56 41.31
C LEU A 59 -25.18 26.97 40.08
N PRO A 60 -23.95 27.47 40.26
CA PRO A 60 -23.14 27.94 39.13
C PRO A 60 -22.84 26.78 38.17
N LEU A 61 -22.92 27.05 36.86
CA LEU A 61 -22.73 26.04 35.80
C LEU A 61 -21.44 25.23 35.97
N SER A 62 -20.39 25.82 36.54
CA SER A 62 -19.12 25.17 36.86
C SER A 62 -19.26 23.93 37.76
N ARG A 63 -20.19 23.93 38.73
CA ARG A 63 -20.48 22.74 39.56
C ARG A 63 -21.21 21.65 38.77
N LEU A 64 -22.18 22.00 37.92
CA LEU A 64 -22.90 21.04 37.09
C LEU A 64 -21.99 20.39 36.03
N ILE A 65 -21.09 21.17 35.42
CA ILE A 65 -20.06 20.67 34.50
C ILE A 65 -19.12 19.71 35.23
N SER A 66 -18.66 20.06 36.44
CA SER A 66 -17.77 19.21 37.25
C SER A 66 -18.42 17.86 37.61
N ILE A 67 -19.71 17.85 37.96
CA ILE A 67 -20.45 16.61 38.27
C ILE A 67 -20.62 15.74 37.01
N LYS A 68 -21.03 16.33 35.87
CA LYS A 68 -21.17 15.58 34.60
C LYS A 68 -19.84 15.01 34.11
N LEU A 69 -18.73 15.75 34.23
CA LEU A 69 -17.39 15.24 33.87
C LEU A 69 -16.99 14.06 34.75
N LYS A 70 -17.21 14.13 36.06
CA LYS A 70 -16.81 13.08 37.00
C LYS A 70 -17.63 11.79 36.81
N ALA A 71 -18.93 11.90 36.50
CA ALA A 71 -19.77 10.76 36.15
C ALA A 71 -19.33 10.07 34.84
N LYS A 72 -18.99 10.85 33.80
CA LYS A 72 -18.58 10.31 32.49
C LYS A 72 -17.28 9.50 32.54
N HIS A 73 -16.35 9.86 33.42
CA HIS A 73 -15.10 9.10 33.63
C HIS A 73 -15.32 7.72 34.27
N THR A 74 -16.28 7.58 35.20
CA THR A 74 -16.60 6.30 35.84
C THR A 74 -17.27 5.29 34.91
N GLU A 75 -18.01 5.74 33.91
CA GLU A 75 -18.75 4.87 32.99
C GLU A 75 -17.84 4.26 31.91
N VAL A 76 -16.96 5.08 31.31
CA VAL A 76 -15.92 4.61 30.35
C VAL A 76 -15.01 3.55 30.99
N SER A 77 -14.69 3.70 32.28
CA SER A 77 -13.81 2.79 33.01
C SER A 77 -14.35 1.35 33.12
N ARG A 78 -15.68 1.13 33.03
CA ARG A 78 -16.27 -0.22 33.06
C ARG A 78 -16.23 -0.92 31.70
N GLY A 79 -16.22 -0.18 30.59
CA GLY A 79 -16.12 -0.75 29.23
C GLY A 79 -14.71 -1.22 28.82
N VAL A 80 -13.66 -0.70 29.46
CA VAL A 80 -12.25 -1.05 29.14
C VAL A 80 -11.82 -2.39 29.78
N ALA A 81 -12.45 -2.79 30.90
CA ALA A 81 -12.13 -4.03 31.60
C ALA A 81 -12.47 -5.28 30.76
N THR A 82 -13.63 -5.31 30.11
CA THR A 82 -14.07 -6.43 29.26
C THR A 82 -13.23 -6.60 28.00
N LEU A 83 -12.79 -5.48 27.39
CA LEU A 83 -11.88 -5.49 26.25
C LEU A 83 -10.49 -6.06 26.60
N THR A 84 -10.07 -5.89 27.86
CA THR A 84 -8.78 -6.39 28.36
C THR A 84 -8.81 -7.90 28.64
N PHE A 85 -9.95 -8.44 29.07
CA PHE A 85 -10.12 -9.87 29.34
C PHE A 85 -9.98 -10.72 28.06
N TRP A 86 -10.74 -10.40 27.01
CA TRP A 86 -10.66 -11.08 25.70
C TRP A 86 -9.25 -11.04 25.10
N ARG A 87 -8.60 -9.88 25.19
CA ARG A 87 -7.24 -9.67 24.68
C ARG A 87 -6.20 -10.52 25.45
N ARG A 88 -6.36 -10.71 26.75
CA ARG A 88 -5.45 -11.50 27.60
C ARG A 88 -5.67 -13.01 27.48
N TRP A 89 -6.91 -13.48 27.45
CA TRP A 89 -7.25 -14.91 27.56
C TRP A 89 -7.57 -15.63 26.26
N LEU A 90 -7.88 -14.92 25.16
CA LEU A 90 -8.08 -15.53 23.85
C LEU A 90 -7.05 -15.07 22.82
N LEU A 91 -6.80 -13.75 22.71
CA LEU A 91 -5.92 -13.23 21.66
C LEU A 91 -4.43 -13.54 21.89
N ILE A 92 -3.91 -13.25 23.08
CA ILE A 92 -2.48 -13.49 23.42
C ILE A 92 -2.08 -14.98 23.39
N PRO A 93 -2.83 -15.95 23.96
CA PRO A 93 -2.45 -17.36 23.85
C PRO A 93 -2.56 -17.87 22.40
N PHE A 94 -3.54 -17.43 21.62
CA PHE A 94 -3.63 -17.76 20.18
C PHE A 94 -2.42 -17.23 19.40
N LEU A 95 -2.05 -15.96 19.58
CA LEU A 95 -0.87 -15.36 18.94
C LEU A 95 0.44 -16.05 19.36
N ARG A 96 0.56 -16.45 20.64
CA ARG A 96 1.70 -17.24 21.13
C ARG A 96 1.75 -18.63 20.49
N PHE A 97 0.61 -19.31 20.34
CA PHE A 97 0.55 -20.61 19.66
C PHE A 97 0.91 -20.50 18.18
N ALA A 98 0.33 -19.53 17.46
CA ALA A 98 0.62 -19.26 16.06
C ALA A 98 2.10 -18.91 15.80
N GLY A 99 2.76 -18.26 16.77
CA GLY A 99 4.20 -17.98 16.73
C GLY A 99 5.11 -19.18 16.98
N THR A 100 4.60 -20.35 17.38
CA THR A 100 5.41 -21.57 17.50
C THR A 100 5.68 -22.22 16.15
N ALA A 101 6.80 -22.93 16.00
CA ALA A 101 7.12 -23.66 14.76
C ALA A 101 6.06 -24.72 14.39
N LEU A 102 5.33 -25.26 15.37
CA LEU A 102 4.23 -26.20 15.14
C LEU A 102 2.93 -25.49 14.77
N GLY A 103 2.52 -24.46 15.52
CA GLY A 103 1.33 -23.67 15.22
C GLY A 103 1.43 -22.95 13.87
N GLY A 104 2.58 -22.37 13.55
CA GLY A 104 2.87 -21.81 12.23
C GLY A 104 2.82 -22.87 11.11
N ARG A 105 3.37 -24.07 11.32
CA ARG A 105 3.24 -25.18 10.35
C ARG A 105 1.80 -25.62 10.15
N ILE A 106 0.99 -25.73 11.22
CA ILE A 106 -0.43 -26.10 11.13
C ILE A 106 -1.21 -25.00 10.38
N PHE A 107 -1.00 -23.73 10.74
CA PHE A 107 -1.66 -22.59 10.13
C PHE A 107 -1.34 -22.49 8.64
N VAL A 108 -0.07 -22.57 8.24
CA VAL A 108 0.37 -22.56 6.84
C VAL A 108 -0.11 -23.80 6.07
N ASN A 109 0.02 -25.01 6.64
CA ASN A 109 -0.38 -26.24 5.96
C ASN A 109 -1.91 -26.41 5.87
N PHE A 110 -2.71 -25.76 6.71
CA PHE A 110 -4.18 -25.80 6.65
C PHE A 110 -4.76 -24.66 5.81
N LEU A 111 -4.23 -23.44 5.92
CA LEU A 111 -4.71 -22.31 5.10
C LEU A 111 -4.36 -22.48 3.62
N THR A 112 -3.18 -22.99 3.28
CA THR A 112 -2.77 -23.16 1.87
C THR A 112 -3.73 -24.06 1.05
N PRO A 113 -4.18 -25.24 1.52
CA PRO A 113 -5.17 -26.04 0.79
C PRO A 113 -6.56 -25.41 0.80
N VAL A 114 -6.98 -24.72 1.88
CA VAL A 114 -8.27 -23.99 1.91
C VAL A 114 -8.28 -22.84 0.91
N ASP A 115 -7.19 -22.06 0.83
CA ASP A 115 -7.00 -20.97 -0.13
C ASP A 115 -7.01 -21.51 -1.58
N ARG A 116 -6.33 -22.62 -1.86
CA ARG A 116 -6.40 -23.29 -3.17
C ARG A 116 -7.80 -23.80 -3.52
N TRP A 117 -8.55 -24.31 -2.54
CA TRP A 117 -9.93 -24.74 -2.75
C TRP A 117 -10.83 -23.52 -3.05
N LEU A 118 -10.72 -22.46 -2.25
CA LEU A 118 -11.47 -21.22 -2.42
C LEU A 118 -11.17 -20.56 -3.77
N LEU A 119 -9.91 -20.48 -4.17
CA LEU A 119 -9.50 -19.90 -5.46
C LEU A 119 -10.03 -20.71 -6.66
N ARG A 120 -10.12 -22.04 -6.54
CA ARG A 120 -10.75 -22.88 -7.56
C ARG A 120 -12.25 -22.64 -7.65
N GLN A 121 -12.96 -22.59 -6.52
CA GLN A 121 -14.41 -22.37 -6.50
C GLN A 121 -14.81 -20.94 -6.93
N THR A 122 -14.02 -19.95 -6.55
CA THR A 122 -14.28 -18.52 -6.81
C THR A 122 -13.62 -18.00 -8.09
N ALA A 123 -12.95 -18.86 -8.86
CA ALA A 123 -12.18 -18.51 -10.06
C ALA A 123 -11.15 -17.38 -9.85
N GLY A 124 -10.43 -17.41 -8.73
CA GLY A 124 -9.41 -16.40 -8.40
C GLY A 124 -9.93 -15.13 -7.70
N LYS A 125 -11.26 -14.97 -7.53
CA LYS A 125 -11.85 -13.74 -6.97
C LYS A 125 -11.51 -13.50 -5.50
N TYR A 126 -11.40 -14.57 -4.69
CA TYR A 126 -11.10 -14.44 -3.26
C TYR A 126 -9.89 -15.32 -2.89
N SER A 127 -8.84 -14.66 -2.40
CA SER A 127 -7.68 -15.30 -1.79
C SER A 127 -7.60 -14.94 -0.31
N LEU A 128 -7.44 -15.96 0.54
CA LEU A 128 -7.08 -15.81 1.95
C LEU A 128 -5.64 -15.32 2.14
N SER A 129 -4.75 -15.61 1.18
CA SER A 129 -3.35 -15.16 1.20
C SER A 129 -3.13 -13.82 0.51
N GLY A 130 -4.01 -13.44 -0.44
CA GLY A 130 -3.91 -12.22 -1.24
C GLY A 130 -4.65 -10.97 -0.72
N LEU A 131 -5.29 -11.00 0.46
CA LEU A 131 -5.98 -9.85 1.06
C LEU A 131 -6.99 -9.12 0.13
N GLY A 132 -7.65 -9.86 -0.76
CA GLY A 132 -8.61 -9.29 -1.73
C GLY A 132 -8.01 -8.76 -3.03
N ALA A 133 -6.68 -8.84 -3.22
CA ALA A 133 -6.03 -8.53 -4.48
C ALA A 133 -6.31 -9.61 -5.57
N PRO A 134 -6.36 -9.23 -6.86
CA PRO A 134 -6.68 -10.15 -7.95
C PRO A 134 -5.63 -11.25 -8.04
N THR A 135 -6.10 -12.49 -7.91
CA THR A 135 -5.26 -13.68 -7.84
C THR A 135 -5.61 -14.63 -8.99
N LEU A 136 -4.60 -15.17 -9.65
CA LEU A 136 -4.75 -16.26 -10.62
C LEU A 136 -4.18 -17.56 -10.05
N LEU A 137 -4.60 -18.69 -10.60
CA LEU A 137 -4.00 -19.99 -10.35
C LEU A 137 -3.20 -20.42 -11.59
N LEU A 138 -1.87 -20.46 -11.45
CA LEU A 138 -0.95 -20.92 -12.50
C LEU A 138 -0.60 -22.39 -12.25
N THR A 139 -0.84 -23.27 -13.23
CA THR A 139 -0.46 -24.69 -13.17
C THR A 139 0.74 -24.95 -14.09
N THR A 140 1.91 -25.17 -13.48
CA THR A 140 3.19 -25.43 -14.16
C THR A 140 3.55 -26.91 -14.16
N ARG A 141 4.35 -27.36 -15.14
CA ARG A 141 4.95 -28.70 -15.14
C ARG A 141 6.19 -28.71 -14.25
N GLY A 142 6.18 -29.49 -13.17
CA GLY A 142 7.28 -29.52 -12.20
C GLY A 142 8.59 -30.05 -12.79
N ARG A 143 9.59 -29.18 -13.00
CA ARG A 143 10.83 -29.42 -13.77
C ARG A 143 11.63 -30.67 -13.41
N LYS A 144 11.61 -31.08 -12.13
CA LYS A 144 12.28 -32.30 -11.62
C LYS A 144 11.40 -33.56 -11.63
N THR A 145 10.08 -33.41 -11.70
CA THR A 145 9.11 -34.49 -11.41
C THR A 145 8.09 -34.76 -12.51
N GLY A 146 8.01 -33.92 -13.55
CA GLY A 146 6.98 -33.96 -14.59
C GLY A 146 5.55 -33.67 -14.14
N ARG A 147 5.23 -33.80 -12.85
CA ARG A 147 3.88 -33.63 -12.27
C ARG A 147 3.40 -32.16 -12.32
N PRO A 148 2.10 -31.90 -12.55
CA PRO A 148 1.52 -30.56 -12.52
C PRO A 148 1.58 -29.95 -11.11
N ARG A 149 1.83 -28.65 -11.02
CA ARG A 149 1.96 -27.87 -9.77
C ARG A 149 1.22 -26.54 -9.90
N SER A 150 0.09 -26.42 -9.18
CA SER A 150 -0.70 -25.18 -9.14
C SER A 150 -0.24 -24.23 -8.03
N SER A 151 0.07 -22.98 -8.38
CA SER A 151 0.46 -21.90 -7.46
C SER A 151 -0.50 -20.72 -7.60
N PRO A 152 -1.07 -20.19 -6.50
CA PRO A 152 -1.82 -18.95 -6.53
C PRO A 152 -0.85 -17.76 -6.61
N LEU A 153 -1.11 -16.81 -7.52
CA LEU A 153 -0.24 -15.66 -7.77
C LEU A 153 -1.05 -14.38 -7.92
N LEU A 154 -0.57 -13.29 -7.32
CA LEU A 154 -1.04 -11.95 -7.64
C LEU A 154 -0.65 -11.62 -9.09
N TYR A 155 -1.56 -10.98 -9.82
CA TYR A 155 -1.34 -10.62 -11.22
C TYR A 155 -1.83 -9.22 -11.55
N LEU A 156 -1.29 -8.65 -12.62
CA LEU A 156 -1.86 -7.48 -13.29
C LEU A 156 -2.21 -7.87 -14.73
N GLN A 157 -3.35 -7.39 -15.24
CA GLN A 157 -3.69 -7.53 -16.65
C GLN A 157 -2.97 -6.44 -17.46
N ASP A 158 -2.50 -6.80 -18.66
CA ASP A 158 -1.98 -5.80 -19.59
C ASP A 158 -3.10 -4.84 -20.04
N GLN A 159 -2.76 -3.56 -20.24
CA GLN A 159 -3.72 -2.51 -20.56
C GLN A 159 -4.08 -2.48 -22.05
N HIS A 160 -3.23 -3.04 -22.92
CA HIS A 160 -3.35 -3.05 -24.37
C HIS A 160 -3.65 -4.45 -24.92
N ALA A 161 -3.19 -5.51 -24.26
CA ALA A 161 -3.34 -6.91 -24.66
C ALA A 161 -4.13 -7.71 -23.61
N ARG A 162 -5.46 -7.82 -23.78
CA ARG A 162 -6.35 -8.54 -22.84
C ARG A 162 -5.96 -10.01 -22.60
N GLU A 163 -5.25 -10.63 -23.53
CA GLU A 163 -4.79 -12.02 -23.46
C GLU A 163 -3.45 -12.19 -22.72
N THR A 164 -2.85 -11.10 -22.19
CA THR A 164 -1.59 -11.10 -21.45
C THR A 164 -1.79 -10.69 -20.00
N LEU A 165 -1.29 -11.51 -19.08
CA LEU A 165 -1.24 -11.24 -17.63
C LEU A 165 0.22 -11.22 -17.16
N TYR A 166 0.56 -10.30 -16.25
CA TYR A 166 1.87 -10.23 -15.62
C TYR A 166 1.85 -10.84 -14.22
N VAL A 167 2.91 -11.57 -13.85
CA VAL A 167 3.12 -12.12 -12.49
C VAL A 167 4.56 -11.88 -12.02
N VAL A 168 4.78 -11.78 -10.70
CA VAL A 168 6.07 -11.39 -10.10
C VAL A 168 6.71 -12.54 -9.32
N ALA A 169 7.94 -12.91 -9.65
CA ALA A 169 8.72 -13.99 -9.02
C ALA A 169 9.43 -13.55 -7.72
N SER A 170 8.73 -12.80 -6.84
CA SER A 170 9.32 -12.24 -5.61
C SER A 170 9.57 -13.28 -4.52
N LYS A 171 8.69 -14.30 -4.40
CA LYS A 171 8.68 -15.29 -3.30
C LYS A 171 8.76 -14.62 -1.90
N GLY A 172 8.21 -13.42 -1.75
CA GLY A 172 8.25 -12.66 -0.48
C GLY A 172 9.62 -12.08 -0.10
N GLY A 173 10.56 -11.98 -1.05
CA GLY A 173 11.94 -11.56 -0.78
C GLY A 173 12.83 -12.71 -0.27
N ASP A 174 12.56 -13.94 -0.69
CA ASP A 174 13.46 -15.09 -0.49
C ASP A 174 14.60 -15.03 -1.51
N PRO A 175 15.87 -15.27 -1.11
CA PRO A 175 17.01 -15.22 -2.03
C PRO A 175 16.88 -16.21 -3.19
N ASN A 176 16.15 -17.31 -3.02
CA ASN A 176 15.88 -18.29 -4.08
C ASN A 176 14.63 -17.91 -4.88
N TYR A 177 14.67 -18.13 -6.20
CA TYR A 177 13.48 -18.06 -7.04
C TYR A 177 12.39 -19.06 -6.60
N PRO A 178 11.10 -18.76 -6.85
CA PRO A 178 10.02 -19.71 -6.58
C PRO A 178 10.00 -20.86 -7.58
N ASP A 179 9.60 -22.05 -7.13
CA ASP A 179 9.61 -23.25 -7.99
C ASP A 179 8.74 -23.12 -9.24
N TRP A 180 7.64 -22.35 -9.21
CA TRP A 180 6.81 -22.12 -10.40
C TRP A 180 7.57 -21.34 -11.48
N TYR A 181 8.38 -20.35 -11.10
CA TYR A 181 9.19 -19.58 -12.05
C TYR A 181 10.25 -20.49 -12.66
N LEU A 182 10.96 -21.24 -11.82
CA LEU A 182 11.97 -22.19 -12.27
C LEU A 182 11.39 -23.35 -13.11
N ASN A 183 10.10 -23.67 -12.96
CA ASN A 183 9.39 -24.58 -13.85
C ASN A 183 9.14 -23.95 -15.21
N LEU A 184 8.67 -22.69 -15.27
CA LEU A 184 8.44 -21.95 -16.52
C LEU A 184 9.73 -21.79 -17.34
N GLN A 185 10.86 -21.49 -16.68
CA GLN A 185 12.17 -21.39 -17.33
C GLN A 185 12.61 -22.68 -18.07
N GLN A 186 12.12 -23.85 -17.66
CA GLN A 186 12.37 -25.13 -18.35
C GLN A 186 11.21 -25.53 -19.29
N HIS A 187 9.99 -25.11 -18.97
CA HIS A 187 8.76 -25.46 -19.67
C HIS A 187 7.84 -24.23 -19.74
N PRO A 188 7.99 -23.36 -20.76
CA PRO A 188 7.30 -22.07 -20.81
C PRO A 188 5.80 -22.18 -21.13
N VAL A 189 5.31 -23.37 -21.47
CA VAL A 189 3.88 -23.63 -21.68
C VAL A 189 3.26 -24.13 -20.38
N ALA A 190 2.17 -23.50 -19.95
CA ALA A 190 1.46 -23.78 -18.71
C ALA A 190 -0.04 -23.47 -18.85
N GLU A 191 -0.85 -23.87 -17.85
CA GLU A 191 -2.28 -23.53 -17.78
C GLU A 191 -2.53 -22.41 -16.77
N ILE A 192 -3.49 -21.54 -17.06
CA ILE A 192 -3.97 -20.51 -16.11
C ILE A 192 -5.48 -20.60 -15.87
N LEU A 193 -5.84 -20.20 -14.65
CA LEU A 193 -7.20 -19.93 -14.22
C LEU A 193 -7.22 -18.57 -13.50
N ALA A 194 -7.65 -17.53 -14.20
CA ALA A 194 -7.89 -16.18 -13.67
C ALA A 194 -9.39 -15.81 -13.82
N PRO A 195 -9.85 -14.75 -13.13
CA PRO A 195 -11.20 -14.21 -13.32
C PRO A 195 -11.51 -13.79 -14.76
N THR A 196 -10.52 -13.24 -15.49
CA THR A 196 -10.67 -12.64 -16.83
C THR A 196 -10.09 -13.49 -17.97
N LEU A 197 -9.30 -14.51 -17.67
CA LEU A 197 -8.58 -15.32 -18.66
C LEU A 197 -8.38 -16.75 -18.18
N ARG A 198 -8.58 -17.73 -19.07
CA ARG A 198 -8.37 -19.16 -18.81
C ARG A 198 -7.86 -19.82 -20.08
N GLY A 199 -7.09 -20.89 -19.90
CA GLY A 199 -6.54 -21.68 -21.01
C GLY A 199 -5.04 -21.88 -20.89
N THR A 200 -4.43 -22.21 -22.01
CA THR A 200 -3.01 -22.48 -22.20
C THR A 200 -2.27 -21.18 -22.48
N ILE A 201 -1.20 -20.92 -21.74
CA ILE A 201 -0.33 -19.76 -21.95
C ILE A 201 1.06 -20.17 -22.40
N HIS A 202 1.75 -19.22 -23.02
CA HIS A 202 3.19 -19.17 -23.11
C HIS A 202 3.73 -18.10 -22.14
N SER A 203 4.79 -18.43 -21.41
CA SER A 203 5.47 -17.51 -20.50
C SER A 203 6.71 -16.89 -21.13
N GLN A 204 6.90 -15.59 -20.95
CA GLN A 204 8.11 -14.87 -21.33
C GLN A 204 8.53 -13.93 -20.20
N ASP A 205 9.82 -13.90 -19.85
CA ASP A 205 10.34 -12.92 -18.90
C ASP A 205 10.35 -11.52 -19.53
N LEU A 206 9.96 -10.50 -18.76
CA LEU A 206 10.05 -9.13 -19.20
C LEU A 206 11.49 -8.61 -19.08
N GLU A 207 11.99 -8.09 -20.19
CA GLU A 207 13.23 -7.34 -20.28
C GLU A 207 12.97 -5.84 -20.11
N GLU A 208 14.04 -5.06 -19.88
CA GLU A 208 13.93 -3.60 -19.82
C GLU A 208 13.72 -3.01 -21.24
N PRO A 209 12.95 -1.92 -21.40
CA PRO A 209 12.33 -1.09 -20.36
C PRO A 209 10.94 -1.57 -19.89
N ALA A 210 10.36 -2.59 -20.54
CA ALA A 210 9.00 -3.05 -20.24
C ALA A 210 8.87 -3.56 -18.80
N ARG A 211 9.91 -4.23 -18.30
CA ARG A 211 9.99 -4.71 -16.91
C ARG A 211 9.86 -3.57 -15.90
N SER A 212 10.64 -2.49 -16.01
CA SER A 212 10.53 -1.33 -15.10
C SER A 212 9.14 -0.68 -15.12
N MET A 213 8.52 -0.55 -16.30
CA MET A 213 7.16 0.01 -16.42
C MET A 213 6.12 -0.86 -15.72
N VAL A 214 6.21 -2.19 -15.84
CA VAL A 214 5.31 -3.13 -15.16
C VAL A 214 5.65 -3.24 -13.67
N TRP A 215 6.92 -3.14 -13.27
CA TRP A 215 7.35 -3.09 -11.86
C TRP A 215 6.71 -1.92 -11.12
N GLN A 216 6.77 -0.71 -11.69
CA GLN A 216 6.15 0.47 -11.11
C GLN A 216 4.64 0.25 -10.86
N ARG A 217 3.92 -0.32 -11.82
CA ARG A 217 2.48 -0.66 -11.65
C ARG A 217 2.25 -1.69 -10.52
N PHE A 218 3.18 -2.64 -10.32
CA PHE A 218 3.11 -3.59 -9.20
C PHE A 218 3.40 -2.95 -7.84
N THR A 219 4.31 -1.99 -7.76
CA THR A 219 4.68 -1.33 -6.50
C THR A 219 3.67 -0.25 -6.10
N GLU A 220 3.05 0.43 -7.08
CA GLU A 220 1.85 1.25 -6.89
C GLU A 220 0.67 0.40 -6.38
N PHE A 221 0.42 -0.76 -6.98
CA PHE A 221 -0.66 -1.65 -6.56
C PHE A 221 -0.42 -2.33 -5.20
N HIS A 222 0.82 -2.73 -4.92
CA HIS A 222 1.20 -3.42 -3.69
C HIS A 222 2.62 -3.01 -3.23
N PRO A 223 2.75 -1.94 -2.42
CA PRO A 223 4.05 -1.40 -1.96
C PRO A 223 4.96 -2.38 -1.20
N GLY A 224 4.46 -3.54 -0.80
CA GLY A 224 5.29 -4.61 -0.23
C GLY A 224 6.34 -5.16 -1.20
N PHE A 225 6.17 -5.03 -2.52
CA PHE A 225 7.17 -5.49 -3.50
C PHE A 225 8.51 -4.75 -3.41
N GLU A 226 8.49 -3.44 -3.15
CA GLU A 226 9.69 -2.63 -2.91
C GLU A 226 10.52 -3.18 -1.73
N ARG A 227 9.82 -3.53 -0.64
CA ARG A 227 10.43 -4.12 0.57
C ARG A 227 10.94 -5.54 0.34
N TYR A 228 10.48 -6.24 -0.69
CA TYR A 228 11.02 -7.55 -1.07
C TYR A 228 12.29 -7.41 -1.91
N ALA A 229 12.33 -6.44 -2.83
CA ALA A 229 13.53 -6.11 -3.61
C ALA A 229 14.70 -5.69 -2.72
N GLN A 230 14.45 -4.82 -1.73
CA GLN A 230 15.45 -4.34 -0.77
C GLN A 230 16.08 -5.42 0.15
N ARG A 231 15.61 -6.67 0.10
CA ARG A 231 16.06 -7.77 0.99
C ARG A 231 16.92 -8.82 0.29
N ILE A 232 17.10 -8.70 -1.03
CA ILE A 232 17.77 -9.72 -1.83
C ILE A 232 18.73 -9.07 -2.82
N ASP A 233 19.90 -9.68 -3.01
CA ASP A 233 20.93 -9.21 -3.95
C ASP A 233 20.68 -9.67 -5.40
N ARG A 234 19.46 -10.11 -5.70
CA ARG A 234 19.05 -10.58 -7.03
C ARG A 234 17.89 -9.76 -7.57
N ASP A 235 17.81 -9.74 -8.89
CA ASP A 235 16.62 -9.28 -9.58
C ASP A 235 15.36 -10.07 -9.21
N ILE A 236 14.21 -9.37 -9.28
CA ILE A 236 12.88 -9.97 -9.20
C ILE A 236 12.28 -10.04 -10.61
N PRO A 237 12.24 -11.23 -11.23
CA PRO A 237 11.65 -11.40 -12.55
C PRO A 237 10.15 -11.07 -12.54
N ILE A 238 9.71 -10.41 -13.62
CA ILE A 238 8.31 -10.28 -13.98
C ILE A 238 8.09 -11.12 -15.22
N VAL A 239 7.07 -11.95 -15.21
CA VAL A 239 6.76 -12.87 -16.31
C VAL A 239 5.45 -12.45 -16.96
N ALA A 240 5.48 -12.25 -18.27
CA ALA A 240 4.30 -12.15 -19.12
C ALA A 240 3.75 -13.56 -19.41
N LEU A 241 2.47 -13.75 -19.16
CA LEU A 241 1.72 -14.98 -19.43
C LEU A 241 0.69 -14.65 -20.51
N THR A 242 0.98 -15.02 -21.76
CA THR A 242 0.14 -14.72 -22.92
C THR A 242 -0.61 -15.97 -23.36
N ARG A 243 -1.94 -15.89 -23.51
CA ARG A 243 -2.75 -17.02 -23.98
C ARG A 243 -2.36 -17.42 -25.42
N ILE A 244 -2.27 -18.72 -25.67
CA ILE A 244 -1.91 -19.29 -26.98
C ILE A 244 -2.98 -20.23 -27.56
N ASP A 245 -3.96 -20.67 -26.76
CA ASP A 245 -5.15 -21.34 -27.27
C ASP A 245 -6.26 -20.33 -27.62
N ARG A 246 -6.93 -20.56 -28.76
CA ARG A 246 -7.85 -19.62 -29.40
C ARG A 246 -9.21 -20.27 -29.68
#